data_AF-A0AA88Q1G6-F1
#
_entry.id   AF-A0AA88Q1G6-F1
#
_cell.length_a   1.000
_cell.length_b   1.000
_cell.length_c   1.000
_cell.angle_alpha   90.00
_cell.angle_beta   90.00
_cell.angle_gamma   90.00
#
_symmetry.space_group_name_H-M   'P 1'
#
loop_
_entity.id
_entity.type
_entity.pdbx_description
1 polymer ?
#
loop_
_entity_poly.entity_id
_entity_poly.type
_entity_poly.pdbx_seq_one_letter_code
_entity_poly.pdbx_strand_id
1 'polypeptide(L)'
;MRVCIVLLADMGSDGEYWMLFWTECSVSLSHMRHYQKIYHFPGMNEICRKDLLTRNMNHMLKLFPKEYNIFPRSWCLPADYSDFQAYTRAKKHKTYMCKPDSGCQGRGIYRTKSYKDIQPGEHMICQVYISKPFIIDGFKFDLRIYVLVTSCDPFRIFMYNEGLVRFCTTQYTEPTGSNLEDVCMHLTNYAINKHSENFINHSPSFTTDSHLDKEVKDSLLYDTLVLINLGACDHRKITEEEKGRVKEKLQQNCSRGQD
;
A
#
# COMPACT_ATOMS: atom_id res chain seq x y z
N MET A 1 -3.12 0.21 -4.78
CA MET A 1 -3.02 0.33 -3.32
C MET A 1 -1.62 0.88 -3.08
N ARG A 2 -1.46 2.13 -2.63
CA ARG A 2 -0.16 2.55 -2.10
C ARG A 2 -0.21 2.10 -0.65
N VAL A 3 0.59 1.11 -0.27
CA VAL A 3 0.92 0.89 1.13
C VAL A 3 1.81 2.09 1.49
N CYS A 4 1.16 3.19 1.88
CA CYS A 4 1.84 4.35 2.39
C CYS A 4 2.19 4.04 3.84
N ILE A 5 3.33 3.38 3.99
CA ILE A 5 4.10 3.54 5.21
C ILE A 5 4.67 4.98 4.99
N VAL A 6 4.40 5.96 5.88
CA VAL A 6 5.01 7.32 5.89
C VAL A 6 5.56 7.64 7.30
N LEU A 7 6.67 8.40 7.37
CA LEU A 7 7.33 8.90 8.57
C LEU A 7 8.53 9.84 8.25
N LEU A 8 8.43 11.11 8.59
CA LEU A 8 9.56 12.06 8.54
C LEU A 8 10.54 11.81 9.70
N ALA A 9 11.84 11.82 9.42
CA ALA A 9 12.89 12.06 10.42
C ALA A 9 14.04 12.85 9.79
N ASP A 10 14.56 13.80 10.57
CA ASP A 10 15.63 14.72 10.22
C ASP A 10 16.93 13.98 9.87
N MET A 11 17.54 14.35 8.74
CA MET A 11 18.74 13.72 8.21
C MET A 11 19.94 14.49 8.75
N GLY A 12 20.67 13.89 9.69
CA GLY A 12 22.00 14.36 10.06
C GLY A 12 22.86 14.49 8.81
N SER A 13 23.26 15.72 8.49
CA SER A 13 24.22 16.00 7.44
C SER A 13 25.62 15.59 7.92
N ASP A 14 26.30 14.82 7.07
CA ASP A 14 27.72 14.45 7.09
C ASP A 14 28.09 13.05 7.63
N GLY A 15 28.49 12.17 6.69
CA GLY A 15 29.42 11.06 6.90
C GLY A 15 28.88 9.79 7.56
N GLU A 16 28.54 8.76 6.77
CA GLU A 16 28.41 7.32 7.12
C GLU A 16 27.58 6.88 8.34
N TYR A 17 27.02 7.79 9.14
CA TYR A 17 26.48 7.49 10.46
C TYR A 17 24.99 7.85 10.55
N TRP A 18 24.16 7.02 9.92
CA TRP A 18 22.70 7.11 10.04
C TRP A 18 22.13 5.89 10.77
N MET A 19 21.08 6.12 11.56
CA MET A 19 20.35 5.07 12.29
C MET A 19 19.05 4.68 11.59
N LEU A 20 18.37 5.65 10.97
CA LEU A 20 17.16 5.46 10.19
C LEU A 20 17.40 6.05 8.80
N PHE A 21 17.15 5.28 7.75
CA PHE A 21 17.21 5.77 6.37
C PHE A 21 15.82 5.78 5.74
N TRP A 22 15.42 6.98 5.33
CA TRP A 22 14.11 7.27 4.75
C TRP A 22 14.20 7.34 3.22
N THR A 23 13.37 6.57 2.53
CA THR A 23 13.28 6.63 1.08
C THR A 23 11.89 6.23 0.62
N GLU A 24 11.41 6.84 -0.45
CA GLU A 24 10.17 6.44 -1.12
C GLU A 24 10.39 5.30 -2.14
N CYS A 25 11.65 4.91 -2.36
CA CYS A 25 12.05 3.91 -3.36
C CYS A 25 12.47 2.60 -2.70
N SER A 26 12.32 1.50 -3.43
CA SER A 26 12.88 0.22 -3.00
C SER A 26 14.41 0.31 -2.94
N VAL A 27 14.99 -0.09 -1.81
CA VAL A 27 16.43 -0.05 -1.57
C VAL A 27 17.01 -1.45 -1.43
N SER A 28 18.26 -1.62 -1.87
CA SER A 28 19.04 -2.82 -1.61
C SER A 28 19.50 -2.82 -0.15
N LEU A 29 19.32 -3.95 0.53
CA LEU A 29 19.80 -4.16 1.91
C LEU A 29 21.28 -4.55 2.01
N SER A 30 21.96 -4.77 0.88
CA SER A 30 23.24 -5.49 0.83
C SER A 30 24.40 -4.83 1.59
N HIS A 31 24.25 -3.60 2.07
CA HIS A 31 25.29 -2.84 2.77
C HIS A 31 24.83 -2.24 4.11
N MET A 32 23.76 -2.79 4.71
CA MET A 32 23.25 -2.29 5.99
C MET A 32 23.93 -2.95 7.19
N ARG A 33 24.27 -2.14 8.19
CA ARG A 33 24.77 -2.58 9.50
C ARG A 33 23.61 -2.92 10.43
N HIS A 34 23.83 -3.75 11.44
CA HIS A 34 22.76 -4.26 12.31
C HIS A 34 21.99 -3.20 13.11
N TYR A 35 22.61 -2.05 13.38
CA TYR A 35 21.95 -0.92 14.07
C TYR A 35 21.14 -0.03 13.13
N GLN A 36 21.25 -0.24 11.81
CA GLN A 36 20.59 0.57 10.80
C GLN A 36 19.20 0.02 10.51
N LYS A 37 18.21 0.91 10.48
CA LYS A 37 16.84 0.58 10.07
C LYS A 37 16.49 1.27 8.77
N ILE A 38 15.84 0.54 7.88
CA ILE A 38 15.14 1.11 6.73
C ILE A 38 13.66 0.83 6.86
N TYR A 39 12.91 1.62 6.11
CA TYR A 39 11.46 1.67 6.24
C TYR A 39 10.70 0.77 5.25
N HIS A 40 11.42 0.04 4.40
CA HIS A 40 10.85 -0.88 3.44
C HIS A 40 11.38 -2.30 3.66
N PHE A 41 10.48 -3.26 3.76
CA PHE A 41 10.85 -4.67 3.60
C PHE A 41 11.14 -4.95 2.11
N PRO A 42 12.25 -5.62 1.78
CA PRO A 42 12.45 -6.17 0.44
C PRO A 42 11.28 -7.08 0.07
N GLY A 43 10.89 -7.07 -1.20
CA GLY A 43 9.78 -7.88 -1.68
C GLY A 43 8.38 -7.32 -1.38
N MET A 44 8.24 -6.22 -0.64
CA MET A 44 6.93 -5.59 -0.36
C MET A 44 6.16 -5.19 -1.65
N ASN A 45 6.86 -5.08 -2.78
CA ASN A 45 6.28 -4.90 -4.10
C ASN A 45 5.26 -5.99 -4.48
N GLU A 46 5.40 -7.21 -3.94
CA GLU A 46 4.46 -8.33 -4.17
C GLU A 46 3.02 -8.00 -3.79
N ILE A 47 2.81 -7.08 -2.83
CA ILE A 47 1.47 -6.61 -2.42
C ILE A 47 1.22 -5.14 -2.77
N CYS A 48 2.27 -4.34 -3.00
CA CYS A 48 2.14 -2.92 -3.34
C CYS A 48 1.89 -2.66 -4.83
N ARG A 49 2.47 -3.48 -5.72
CA ARG A 49 2.23 -3.36 -7.16
C ARG A 49 0.92 -4.05 -7.53
N LYS A 50 0.12 -3.41 -8.39
CA LYS A 50 -1.24 -3.88 -8.70
C LYS A 50 -1.23 -5.23 -9.43
N ASP A 51 -0.28 -5.42 -10.33
CA ASP A 51 -0.09 -6.65 -11.10
C ASP A 51 0.34 -7.81 -10.19
N LEU A 52 1.35 -7.61 -9.36
CA LEU A 52 1.82 -8.64 -8.42
C LEU A 52 0.73 -8.98 -7.38
N LEU A 53 0.08 -7.96 -6.79
CA LEU A 53 -1.04 -8.16 -5.87
C LEU A 53 -2.17 -8.96 -6.53
N THR A 54 -2.51 -8.65 -7.78
CA THR A 54 -3.56 -9.36 -8.52
C THR A 54 -3.20 -10.83 -8.73
N ARG A 55 -1.96 -11.11 -9.15
CA ARG A 55 -1.47 -12.49 -9.32
C ARG A 55 -1.50 -13.25 -8.00
N ASN A 56 -0.99 -12.65 -6.93
CA ASN A 56 -0.96 -13.25 -5.60
C ASN A 56 -2.38 -13.51 -5.05
N MET A 57 -3.29 -12.54 -5.16
CA MET A 57 -4.69 -12.72 -4.72
C MET A 57 -5.44 -13.76 -5.55
N ASN A 58 -5.25 -13.78 -6.86
CA ASN A 58 -5.85 -14.81 -7.72
C ASN A 58 -5.31 -16.21 -7.42
N HIS A 59 -4.02 -16.32 -7.09
CA HIS A 59 -3.41 -17.58 -6.66
C HIS A 59 -3.98 -18.03 -5.31
N MET A 60 -4.03 -17.14 -4.32
CA MET A 60 -4.57 -17.47 -2.99
C MET A 60 -6.06 -17.80 -3.02
N LEU A 61 -6.86 -17.14 -3.87
CA LEU A 61 -8.28 -17.47 -4.06
C LEU A 61 -8.49 -18.89 -4.61
N LYS A 62 -7.58 -19.39 -5.46
CA LYS A 62 -7.65 -20.78 -5.97
C LYS A 62 -7.37 -21.80 -4.87
N LEU A 63 -6.43 -21.50 -3.98
CA LEU A 63 -6.03 -22.39 -2.89
C LEU A 63 -7.02 -22.34 -1.71
N PHE A 64 -7.51 -21.15 -1.39
CA PHE A 64 -8.32 -20.85 -0.21
C PHE A 64 -9.57 -20.01 -0.59
N PRO A 65 -10.56 -20.61 -1.29
CA PRO A 65 -11.67 -19.84 -1.87
C PRO A 65 -12.58 -19.16 -0.86
N LYS A 66 -12.67 -19.67 0.38
CA LYS A 66 -13.56 -19.11 1.41
C LYS A 66 -12.92 -17.88 2.08
N GLU A 67 -11.62 -17.92 2.29
CA GLU A 67 -10.84 -16.92 3.02
C GLU A 67 -10.43 -15.75 2.10
N TYR A 68 -10.15 -16.03 0.82
CA TYR A 68 -9.66 -15.02 -0.13
C TYR A 68 -10.72 -14.44 -1.07
N ASN A 69 -12.01 -14.69 -0.81
CA ASN A 69 -13.14 -14.04 -1.51
C ASN A 69 -13.38 -12.58 -1.03
N ILE A 70 -12.29 -11.88 -0.73
CA ILE A 70 -12.26 -10.47 -0.30
C ILE A 70 -11.72 -9.54 -1.39
N PHE A 71 -11.14 -10.11 -2.45
CA PHE A 71 -10.55 -9.38 -3.56
C PHE A 71 -11.43 -9.53 -4.81
N PRO A 72 -11.88 -8.44 -5.46
CA PRO A 72 -12.67 -8.55 -6.67
C PRO A 72 -11.92 -9.28 -7.78
N ARG A 73 -12.61 -10.14 -8.53
CA ARG A 73 -12.01 -10.88 -9.65
C ARG A 73 -11.30 -9.91 -10.59
N SER A 74 -10.05 -10.22 -10.91
CA SER A 74 -9.14 -9.34 -11.63
C SER A 74 -8.27 -10.12 -12.61
N TRP A 75 -7.79 -9.44 -13.65
CA TRP A 75 -7.00 -9.99 -14.75
C TRP A 75 -5.81 -9.08 -15.03
N CYS A 76 -4.63 -9.68 -15.20
CA CYS A 76 -3.41 -9.01 -15.64
C CYS A 76 -3.30 -9.08 -17.16
N LEU A 77 -3.54 -7.95 -17.84
CA LEU A 77 -3.38 -7.86 -19.29
C LEU A 77 -1.92 -7.57 -19.68
N PRO A 78 -1.45 -8.08 -20.84
CA PRO A 78 -2.20 -8.86 -21.83
C PRO A 78 -2.33 -10.36 -21.52
N ALA A 79 -1.62 -10.88 -20.52
CA ALA A 79 -1.54 -12.32 -20.24
C ALA A 79 -2.92 -13.00 -20.05
N ASP A 80 -3.83 -12.31 -19.37
CA ASP A 80 -5.16 -12.82 -19.05
C ASP A 80 -6.27 -12.34 -20.01
N TYR A 81 -5.92 -11.75 -21.17
CA TYR A 81 -6.90 -11.12 -22.08
C TYR A 81 -7.98 -12.09 -22.56
N SER A 82 -7.61 -13.33 -22.89
CA SER A 82 -8.55 -14.35 -23.35
C SER A 82 -9.56 -14.75 -22.27
N ASP A 83 -9.14 -14.91 -21.00
CA ASP A 83 -10.06 -15.21 -19.89
C ASP A 83 -10.97 -14.00 -19.60
N PHE A 84 -10.41 -12.78 -19.63
CA PHE A 84 -11.19 -11.55 -19.48
C PHE A 84 -12.26 -11.43 -20.59
N GLN A 85 -11.88 -11.69 -21.85
CA GLN A 85 -12.81 -11.69 -22.97
C GLN A 85 -13.90 -12.75 -22.82
N ALA A 86 -13.56 -13.97 -22.42
CA ALA A 86 -14.55 -15.02 -22.18
C ALA A 86 -15.52 -14.64 -21.04
N TYR A 87 -14.99 -14.10 -19.95
CA TYR A 87 -15.79 -13.67 -18.79
C TYR A 87 -16.75 -12.53 -19.16
N THR A 88 -16.27 -11.52 -19.88
CA THR A 88 -17.08 -10.36 -20.30
C THR A 88 -18.22 -10.77 -21.23
N ARG A 89 -17.97 -11.70 -22.16
CA ARG A 89 -19.02 -12.30 -23.02
C ARG A 89 -20.09 -13.02 -22.21
N ALA A 90 -19.68 -13.76 -21.17
CA ALA A 90 -20.60 -14.47 -20.29
C ALA A 90 -21.36 -13.56 -19.32
N LYS A 91 -20.81 -12.39 -18.96
CA LYS A 91 -21.37 -11.47 -17.95
C LYS A 91 -21.61 -10.07 -18.52
N LYS A 92 -22.58 -9.97 -19.43
CA LYS A 92 -22.90 -8.74 -20.21
C LYS A 92 -23.27 -7.49 -19.40
N HIS A 93 -23.76 -7.64 -18.17
CA HIS A 93 -24.21 -6.52 -17.34
C HIS A 93 -23.15 -6.03 -16.33
N LYS A 94 -21.94 -6.60 -16.35
CA LYS A 94 -20.88 -6.21 -15.42
C LYS A 94 -20.11 -5.01 -15.96
N THR A 95 -19.73 -4.13 -15.03
CA THR A 95 -18.78 -3.04 -15.27
C THR A 95 -17.40 -3.48 -14.78
N TYR A 96 -16.38 -3.03 -15.48
CA TYR A 96 -14.98 -3.30 -15.19
C TYR A 96 -14.24 -2.00 -14.97
N MET A 97 -13.24 -2.02 -14.10
CA MET A 97 -12.33 -0.91 -13.84
C MET A 97 -10.95 -1.31 -14.36
N CYS A 98 -10.45 -0.56 -15.32
CA CYS A 98 -9.14 -0.72 -15.93
C CYS A 98 -8.14 0.20 -15.26
N LYS A 99 -6.99 -0.33 -14.87
CA LYS A 99 -5.97 0.37 -14.07
C LYS A 99 -4.60 0.13 -14.70
N PRO A 100 -3.84 1.17 -15.09
CA PRO A 100 -2.48 1.00 -15.57
C PRO A 100 -1.58 0.28 -14.53
N ASP A 101 -0.64 -0.54 -15.01
CA ASP A 101 0.30 -1.30 -14.18
C ASP A 101 1.08 -0.36 -13.25
N SER A 102 1.77 0.61 -13.85
CA SER A 102 2.43 1.73 -13.18
C SER A 102 1.53 2.96 -13.19
N GLY A 103 1.13 3.41 -12.01
CA GLY A 103 0.30 4.61 -11.89
C GLY A 103 -0.24 4.82 -10.48
N CYS A 104 -0.36 6.08 -10.09
CA CYS A 104 -0.87 6.52 -8.80
C CYS A 104 -1.93 7.61 -8.97
N GLN A 105 -2.58 7.99 -7.86
CA GLN A 105 -3.52 9.13 -7.80
C GLN A 105 -4.77 9.00 -8.70
N GLY A 106 -5.04 7.81 -9.22
CA GLY A 106 -6.20 7.57 -10.09
C GLY A 106 -5.98 7.93 -11.57
N ARG A 107 -4.78 8.39 -11.94
CA ARG A 107 -4.45 8.70 -13.34
C ARG A 107 -4.54 7.47 -14.23
N GLY A 108 -5.18 7.62 -15.38
CA GLY A 108 -5.37 6.57 -16.39
C GLY A 108 -6.37 5.48 -15.98
N ILE A 109 -7.05 5.60 -14.83
CA ILE A 109 -8.11 4.66 -14.46
C ILE A 109 -9.38 5.01 -15.21
N TYR A 110 -9.92 4.05 -15.95
CA TYR A 110 -11.20 4.18 -16.63
C TYR A 110 -12.10 2.98 -16.35
N ARG A 111 -13.38 3.12 -16.66
CA ARG A 111 -14.37 2.07 -16.50
C ARG A 111 -14.90 1.69 -17.88
N THR A 112 -15.21 0.42 -18.07
CA THR A 112 -15.78 -0.09 -19.32
C THR A 112 -16.80 -1.19 -19.03
N LYS A 113 -17.72 -1.42 -19.96
CA LYS A 113 -18.63 -2.57 -19.98
C LYS A 113 -18.27 -3.60 -21.05
N SER A 114 -17.25 -3.34 -21.85
CA SER A 114 -16.92 -4.11 -23.05
C SER A 114 -15.41 -4.32 -23.17
N TYR A 115 -15.00 -5.57 -23.37
CA TYR A 115 -13.59 -5.88 -23.66
C TYR A 115 -13.09 -5.24 -24.97
N LYS A 116 -14.00 -4.81 -25.85
CA LYS A 116 -13.65 -4.16 -27.13
C LYS A 116 -13.08 -2.76 -26.94
N ASP A 117 -13.30 -2.16 -25.78
CA ASP A 117 -12.81 -0.81 -25.46
C ASP A 117 -11.32 -0.85 -25.05
N ILE A 118 -10.73 -2.04 -24.95
CA ILE A 118 -9.34 -2.27 -24.54
C ILE A 118 -8.57 -2.80 -25.73
N GLN A 119 -7.49 -2.13 -26.12
CA GLN A 119 -6.67 -2.60 -27.23
C GLN A 119 -5.91 -3.88 -26.84
N PRO A 120 -5.88 -4.89 -27.73
CA PRO A 120 -5.05 -6.07 -27.50
C PRO A 120 -3.57 -5.68 -27.30
N GLY A 121 -2.92 -6.29 -26.31
CA GLY A 121 -1.52 -5.98 -25.97
C GLY A 121 -1.34 -4.87 -24.93
N GLU A 122 -2.40 -4.17 -24.52
CA GLU A 122 -2.30 -3.20 -23.42
C GLU A 122 -1.90 -3.85 -22.10
N HIS A 123 -1.01 -3.16 -21.38
CA HIS A 123 -0.50 -3.54 -20.07
C HIS A 123 -1.30 -2.85 -18.96
N MET A 124 -2.21 -3.60 -18.34
CA MET A 124 -3.07 -3.09 -17.29
C MET A 124 -3.75 -4.18 -16.47
N ILE A 125 -4.35 -3.77 -15.37
CA ILE A 125 -5.24 -4.59 -14.57
C ILE A 125 -6.69 -4.27 -14.90
N CYS A 126 -7.43 -5.27 -15.36
CA CYS A 126 -8.88 -5.22 -15.45
C CYS A 126 -9.46 -5.87 -14.20
N GLN A 127 -10.36 -5.20 -13.51
CA GLN A 127 -10.97 -5.69 -12.28
C GLN A 127 -12.48 -5.52 -12.34
N VAL A 128 -13.25 -6.50 -11.85
CA VAL A 128 -14.70 -6.36 -11.69
C VAL A 128 -14.99 -5.15 -10.79
N TYR A 129 -15.76 -4.20 -11.30
CA TYR A 129 -16.15 -3.03 -10.53
C TYR A 129 -17.22 -3.39 -9.49
N ILE A 130 -17.01 -2.94 -8.25
CA ILE A 130 -18.00 -3.07 -7.17
C ILE A 130 -19.09 -2.03 -7.41
N SER A 131 -20.19 -2.45 -8.05
CA SER A 131 -21.28 -1.55 -8.46
C SER A 131 -22.21 -1.13 -7.34
N LYS A 132 -22.25 -1.88 -6.23
CA LYS A 132 -23.07 -1.60 -5.05
C LYS A 132 -22.17 -1.39 -3.82
N PRO A 133 -21.40 -0.29 -3.76
CA PRO A 133 -20.61 0.04 -2.58
C PRO A 133 -21.54 0.40 -1.42
N PHE A 134 -21.02 0.35 -0.20
CA PHE A 134 -21.65 1.07 0.91
C PHE A 134 -21.50 2.58 0.69
N ILE A 135 -22.53 3.35 1.05
CA ILE A 135 -22.67 4.77 0.70
C ILE A 135 -23.03 5.51 1.98
N ILE A 136 -22.48 6.71 2.18
CA ILE A 136 -22.84 7.64 3.26
C ILE A 136 -23.28 8.95 2.60
N ASP A 137 -24.46 9.45 2.98
CA ASP A 137 -25.06 10.69 2.45
C ASP A 137 -25.15 10.75 0.92
N GLY A 138 -25.32 9.59 0.28
CA GLY A 138 -25.38 9.47 -1.18
C GLY A 138 -24.01 9.45 -1.86
N PHE A 139 -22.90 9.57 -1.14
CA PHE A 139 -21.55 9.57 -1.70
C PHE A 139 -20.81 8.24 -1.51
N LYS A 140 -20.15 7.80 -2.58
CA LYS A 140 -19.20 6.69 -2.52
C LYS A 140 -17.96 7.14 -1.75
N PHE A 141 -17.40 6.26 -0.94
CA PHE A 141 -16.14 6.50 -0.25
C PHE A 141 -15.22 5.28 -0.25
N ASP A 142 -13.98 5.50 0.18
CA ASP A 142 -13.10 4.42 0.60
C ASP A 142 -12.45 4.76 1.95
N LEU A 143 -11.86 3.73 2.56
CA LEU A 143 -11.10 3.85 3.79
C LEU A 143 -9.60 3.79 3.49
N ARG A 144 -8.85 4.70 4.08
CA ARG A 144 -7.39 4.64 4.20
C ARG A 144 -7.05 4.18 5.62
N ILE A 145 -6.71 2.91 5.73
CA ILE A 145 -6.25 2.29 6.97
C ILE A 145 -4.71 2.27 6.95
N TYR A 146 -4.11 2.57 8.09
CA TYR A 146 -2.66 2.53 8.28
C TYR A 146 -2.25 1.25 8.99
N VAL A 147 -1.24 0.58 8.45
CA VAL A 147 -0.71 -0.68 8.97
C VAL A 147 0.80 -0.58 9.05
N LEU A 148 1.35 -0.94 10.21
CA LEU A 148 2.78 -0.99 10.48
C LEU A 148 3.22 -2.45 10.62
N VAL A 149 4.15 -2.87 9.78
CA VAL A 149 4.86 -4.15 9.94
C VAL A 149 6.21 -3.83 10.56
N THR A 150 6.52 -4.40 11.73
CA THR A 150 7.80 -4.16 12.40
C THR A 150 8.78 -5.30 12.26
N SER A 151 8.29 -6.49 11.92
CA SER A 151 9.11 -7.68 11.72
C SER A 151 8.42 -8.64 10.75
N CYS A 152 9.22 -9.30 9.90
CA CYS A 152 8.77 -10.40 9.08
C CYS A 152 9.09 -11.78 9.68
N ASP A 153 10.02 -11.84 10.65
CA ASP A 153 10.43 -13.08 11.32
C ASP A 153 10.88 -12.79 12.79
N PRO A 154 10.05 -13.10 13.80
CA PRO A 154 8.66 -13.52 13.67
C PRO A 154 7.79 -12.38 13.10
N PHE A 155 6.73 -12.73 12.38
CA PHE A 155 5.84 -11.73 11.77
C PHE A 155 5.13 -10.88 12.83
N ARG A 156 5.26 -9.55 12.75
CA ARG A 156 4.62 -8.59 13.65
C ARG A 156 3.97 -7.46 12.87
N ILE A 157 2.66 -7.31 13.05
CA ILE A 157 1.81 -6.36 12.35
C ILE A 157 0.93 -5.60 13.35
N PHE A 158 0.77 -4.30 13.11
CA PHE A 158 -0.05 -3.39 13.90
C PHE A 158 -0.97 -2.62 12.96
N MET A 159 -2.22 -2.43 13.36
CA MET A 159 -3.17 -1.58 12.67
C MET A 159 -3.36 -0.31 13.51
N TYR A 160 -3.29 0.86 12.87
CA TYR A 160 -3.56 2.12 13.56
C TYR A 160 -5.06 2.29 13.76
N ASN A 161 -5.45 2.85 14.89
CA ASN A 161 -6.87 3.03 15.24
C ASN A 161 -7.53 4.12 14.40
N GLU A 162 -6.76 5.15 14.03
CA GLU A 162 -7.25 6.23 13.18
C GLU A 162 -6.95 5.96 11.70
N GLY A 163 -7.76 6.57 10.84
CA GLY A 163 -7.68 6.44 9.39
C GLY A 163 -8.29 7.64 8.69
N LEU A 164 -8.30 7.62 7.35
CA LEU A 164 -8.98 8.66 6.57
C LEU A 164 -10.12 8.03 5.77
N VAL A 165 -11.27 8.69 5.80
CA VAL A 165 -12.40 8.38 4.91
C VAL A 165 -12.32 9.33 3.72
N ARG A 166 -12.31 8.79 2.50
CA ARG A 166 -12.18 9.61 1.28
C ARG A 166 -13.41 9.49 0.43
N PHE A 167 -14.14 10.60 0.33
CA PHE A 167 -15.39 10.70 -0.39
C PHE A 167 -15.17 11.11 -1.86
N CYS A 168 -16.07 10.61 -2.71
CA CYS A 168 -16.39 11.17 -4.00
C CYS A 168 -17.14 12.51 -3.84
N THR A 169 -17.03 13.42 -4.81
CA THR A 169 -17.73 14.71 -4.78
C THR A 169 -19.01 14.76 -5.60
N THR A 170 -19.32 13.68 -6.32
CA THR A 170 -20.61 13.49 -7.00
C THR A 170 -21.39 12.36 -6.33
N GLN A 171 -22.71 12.56 -6.16
CA GLN A 171 -23.59 11.51 -5.62
C GLN A 171 -23.53 10.25 -6.46
N TYR A 172 -23.45 9.11 -5.79
CA TYR A 172 -23.26 7.83 -6.40
C TYR A 172 -24.54 7.29 -7.04
N THR A 173 -24.43 6.88 -8.30
CA THR A 173 -25.41 6.04 -8.97
C THR A 173 -24.71 4.79 -9.52
N GLU A 174 -25.44 3.68 -9.63
CA GLU A 174 -24.89 2.47 -10.24
C GLU A 174 -24.42 2.75 -11.68
N PRO A 175 -23.32 2.11 -12.14
CA PRO A 175 -22.72 2.45 -13.43
C PRO A 175 -23.63 2.09 -14.62
N THR A 176 -24.04 3.11 -15.38
CA THR A 176 -24.79 3.06 -16.63
C THR A 176 -23.91 3.54 -17.80
N GLY A 177 -24.38 3.43 -19.04
CA GLY A 177 -23.63 3.99 -20.17
C GLY A 177 -23.39 5.50 -20.08
N SER A 178 -24.26 6.23 -19.36
CA SER A 178 -24.23 7.70 -19.30
C SER A 178 -23.37 8.28 -18.17
N ASN A 179 -23.03 7.49 -17.14
CA ASN A 179 -22.22 7.96 -15.99
C ASN A 179 -20.83 7.31 -15.90
N LEU A 180 -20.49 6.38 -16.81
CA LEU A 180 -19.22 5.66 -16.76
C LEU A 180 -17.99 6.54 -16.82
N GLU A 181 -18.09 7.75 -17.38
CA GLU A 181 -16.99 8.70 -17.51
C GLU A 181 -16.89 9.66 -16.31
N ASP A 182 -17.91 9.75 -15.46
CA ASP A 182 -17.91 10.61 -14.27
C ASP A 182 -16.90 10.11 -13.22
N VAL A 183 -15.69 10.63 -13.31
CA VAL A 183 -14.57 10.28 -12.43
C VAL A 183 -14.84 10.66 -10.98
N CYS A 184 -15.51 11.78 -10.72
CA CYS A 184 -15.80 12.28 -9.38
C CYS A 184 -16.91 11.47 -8.69
N MET A 185 -17.76 10.76 -9.43
CA MET A 185 -18.72 9.80 -8.90
C MET A 185 -18.08 8.46 -8.52
N HIS A 186 -17.11 8.01 -9.32
CA HIS A 186 -16.63 6.62 -9.26
C HIS A 186 -15.25 6.45 -8.62
N LEU A 187 -14.43 7.50 -8.52
CA LEU A 187 -13.08 7.46 -7.99
C LEU A 187 -12.94 8.39 -6.77
N THR A 188 -12.58 7.81 -5.64
CA THR A 188 -12.42 8.44 -4.31
C THR A 188 -11.04 9.08 -4.11
N ASN A 189 -10.23 9.16 -5.16
CA ASN A 189 -8.89 9.70 -5.05
C ASN A 189 -8.96 11.21 -4.78
N TYR A 190 -8.30 11.68 -3.72
CA TYR A 190 -8.20 13.11 -3.42
C TYR A 190 -7.71 13.92 -4.63
N ALA A 191 -6.67 13.44 -5.33
CA ALA A 191 -6.12 14.13 -6.50
C ALA A 191 -7.13 14.35 -7.64
N ILE A 192 -8.19 13.55 -7.70
CA ILE A 192 -9.29 13.70 -8.66
C ILE A 192 -10.33 14.69 -8.11
N ASN A 193 -10.75 14.48 -6.86
CA ASN A 193 -11.86 15.21 -6.27
C ASN A 193 -11.51 16.63 -5.81
N LYS A 194 -10.23 16.92 -5.51
CA LYS A 194 -9.79 18.21 -4.96
C LYS A 194 -10.06 19.43 -5.85
N HIS A 195 -10.29 19.19 -7.14
CA HIS A 195 -10.56 20.22 -8.13
C HIS A 195 -12.05 20.27 -8.53
N SER A 196 -12.88 19.42 -7.94
CA SER A 196 -14.33 19.44 -8.16
C SER A 196 -14.91 20.70 -7.54
N GLU A 197 -15.91 21.32 -8.19
CA GLU A 197 -16.63 22.48 -7.63
C GLU A 197 -17.33 22.12 -6.31
N ASN A 198 -17.85 20.90 -6.22
CA ASN A 198 -18.46 20.35 -5.00
C ASN A 198 -17.45 19.85 -3.95
N PHE A 199 -16.16 20.16 -4.10
CA PHE A 199 -15.15 19.71 -3.14
C PHE A 199 -15.22 20.52 -1.85
N ILE A 200 -15.77 19.90 -0.81
CA ILE A 200 -15.72 20.45 0.54
C ILE A 200 -14.46 19.92 1.22
N ASN A 201 -13.49 20.80 1.44
CA ASN A 201 -12.16 20.42 1.94
C ASN A 201 -12.18 20.15 3.45
N HIS A 202 -12.66 18.97 3.84
CA HIS A 202 -12.52 18.47 5.21
C HIS A 202 -11.26 17.60 5.41
N SER A 203 -10.68 17.02 4.35
CA SER A 203 -9.45 16.20 4.45
C SER A 203 -8.73 15.95 3.10
N PRO A 204 -7.64 16.66 2.79
CA PRO A 204 -6.75 16.43 1.67
C PRO A 204 -5.41 15.72 1.99
N SER A 205 -5.22 14.50 1.46
CA SER A 205 -3.95 13.89 0.97
C SER A 205 -2.69 13.84 1.88
N PHE A 206 -1.66 13.08 1.49
CA PHE A 206 -0.38 13.00 2.23
C PHE A 206 0.50 14.27 2.17
N THR A 207 0.01 15.29 1.50
CA THR A 207 0.40 16.69 1.72
C THR A 207 -0.43 17.17 2.91
N THR A 208 0.18 17.66 3.98
CA THR A 208 -0.54 18.14 5.19
C THR A 208 -1.37 19.40 4.87
N ASP A 209 -2.43 19.25 4.08
CA ASP A 209 -3.17 20.35 3.48
C ASP A 209 -4.47 20.66 4.27
N SER A 210 -4.84 19.85 5.27
CA SER A 210 -5.83 20.22 6.31
C SER A 210 -5.39 19.85 7.71
N HIS A 211 -6.06 20.46 8.69
CA HIS A 211 -5.88 20.17 10.11
C HIS A 211 -6.12 18.70 10.46
N LEU A 212 -7.17 18.08 9.90
CA LEU A 212 -7.49 16.67 10.16
C LEU A 212 -6.42 15.73 9.59
N ASP A 213 -5.93 16.01 8.37
CA ASP A 213 -4.85 15.24 7.76
C ASP A 213 -3.55 15.34 8.56
N LYS A 214 -3.29 16.51 9.16
CA LYS A 214 -2.13 16.71 10.03
C LYS A 214 -2.28 15.98 11.36
N GLU A 215 -3.43 16.11 12.02
CA GLU A 215 -3.72 15.46 13.31
C GLU A 215 -3.56 13.94 13.23
N VAL A 216 -4.20 13.30 12.25
CA VAL A 216 -4.12 11.84 12.07
C VAL A 216 -2.70 11.41 11.71
N LYS A 217 -2.03 12.13 10.80
CA LYS A 217 -0.70 11.71 10.33
C LYS A 217 0.37 11.98 11.37
N ASP A 218 0.42 13.16 11.98
CA ASP A 218 1.45 13.51 12.96
C ASP A 218 1.38 12.55 14.17
N SER A 219 0.18 12.20 14.62
CA SER A 219 -0.02 11.19 15.67
C SER A 219 0.44 9.81 15.22
N LEU A 220 0.03 9.35 14.03
CA LEU A 220 0.48 8.08 13.44
C LEU A 220 2.01 8.00 13.36
N LEU A 221 2.63 9.08 12.90
CA LEU A 221 4.07 9.22 12.77
C LEU A 221 4.73 9.06 14.14
N TYR A 222 4.32 9.89 15.10
CA TYR A 222 4.86 9.89 16.45
C TYR A 222 4.76 8.49 17.11
N ASP A 223 3.57 7.88 17.09
CA ASP A 223 3.33 6.57 17.69
C ASP A 223 4.17 5.47 17.02
N THR A 224 4.34 5.56 15.70
CA THR A 224 5.20 4.62 14.97
C THR A 224 6.65 4.74 15.42
N LEU A 225 7.19 5.95 15.56
CA LEU A 225 8.57 6.18 16.03
C LEU A 225 8.79 5.67 17.45
N VAL A 226 7.81 5.87 18.34
CA VAL A 226 7.83 5.34 19.70
C VAL A 226 7.84 3.80 19.67
N LEU A 227 6.98 3.19 18.85
CA LEU A 227 6.85 1.72 18.79
C LEU A 227 8.07 1.03 18.20
N ILE A 228 8.72 1.62 17.18
CA ILE A 228 9.95 1.04 16.59
C ILE A 228 11.18 1.21 17.49
N ASN A 229 11.03 1.93 18.61
CA ASN A 229 12.01 2.12 19.67
C ASN A 229 13.43 2.40 19.13
N LEU A 230 13.59 3.52 18.44
CA LEU A 230 14.91 3.92 17.90
C LEU A 230 15.97 4.07 18.99
N GLY A 231 15.58 4.35 20.25
CA GLY A 231 16.50 4.40 21.39
C GLY A 231 17.19 3.08 21.72
N ALA A 232 16.63 1.93 21.31
CA ALA A 232 17.29 0.63 21.40
C ALA A 232 18.36 0.42 20.30
N CYS A 233 18.42 1.30 19.31
CA CYS A 233 19.37 1.23 18.18
C CYS A 233 20.57 2.17 18.36
N ASP A 234 20.81 2.60 19.60
CA ASP A 234 22.01 3.34 19.96
C ASP A 234 23.25 2.50 19.65
N HIS A 235 24.04 2.99 18.70
CA HIS A 235 25.26 2.36 18.24
C HIS A 235 26.20 2.01 19.38
N ARG A 236 26.30 2.85 20.43
CA ARG A 236 27.22 2.60 21.56
C ARG A 236 26.81 1.34 22.31
N LYS A 237 25.52 1.20 22.62
CA LYS A 237 24.97 0.02 23.31
C LYS A 237 25.12 -1.25 22.48
N ILE A 238 24.78 -1.19 21.19
CA ILE A 238 24.88 -2.35 20.29
C ILE A 238 26.34 -2.81 20.15
N THR A 239 27.27 -1.87 19.98
CA THR A 239 28.70 -2.20 19.85
C THR A 239 29.27 -2.79 21.14
N GLU A 240 28.84 -2.29 22.31
CA GLU A 240 29.24 -2.83 23.61
C GLU A 240 28.68 -4.24 23.85
N GLU A 241 27.41 -4.48 23.50
CA GLU A 241 26.77 -5.79 23.59
C GLU A 241 27.40 -6.82 22.63
N GLU A 242 27.71 -6.43 21.38
CA GLU A 242 28.42 -7.30 20.43
C GLU A 242 29.82 -7.64 20.93
N LYS A 243 30.58 -6.65 21.44
CA LYS A 243 31.89 -6.89 22.06
C LYS A 243 31.79 -7.82 23.27
N GLY A 244 30.74 -7.69 24.08
CA GLY A 244 30.43 -8.58 25.20
C GLY A 244 30.19 -10.02 24.75
N ARG A 245 29.29 -10.22 23.78
CA ARG A 245 28.97 -11.54 23.20
C ARG A 245 30.17 -12.23 22.55
N VAL A 246 31.03 -11.46 21.87
CA VAL A 246 32.27 -12.00 21.28
C VAL A 246 33.24 -12.44 22.38
N LYS A 247 33.39 -11.65 23.46
CA LYS A 247 34.23 -12.02 24.60
C LYS A 247 33.71 -13.28 25.30
N GLU A 248 32.41 -13.41 25.52
CA GLU A 248 31.81 -14.61 26.12
C GLU A 248 32.01 -15.86 25.25
N LYS A 249 31.82 -15.75 23.93
CA LYS A 249 32.09 -16.86 23.00
C LYS A 249 33.55 -17.29 22.99
N LEU A 250 34.49 -16.33 23.07
CA LEU A 250 35.92 -16.63 23.17
C LEU A 250 36.26 -17.32 24.49
N GLN A 251 35.65 -16.89 25.60
CA GLN A 251 35.85 -17.51 26.92
C GLN A 251 35.28 -18.93 26.99
N GLN A 252 34.09 -19.17 26.41
CA GLN A 252 33.48 -20.51 26.32
C GLN A 252 34.27 -21.48 25.42
N ASN A 253 34.87 -20.97 24.34
CA ASN A 253 35.71 -21.79 23.48
C ASN A 253 37.08 -22.11 24.13
N CYS A 254 37.62 -21.18 24.91
CA CYS A 254 38.87 -21.42 25.66
C CYS A 254 38.69 -22.46 26.78
N SER A 255 37.51 -22.52 27.40
CA SER A 255 37.18 -23.49 28.45
C SER A 255 36.78 -24.88 27.93
N ARG A 256 36.46 -25.02 26.63
CA ARG A 256 36.22 -26.32 25.97
C ARG A 256 37.46 -26.96 25.35
N GLY A 257 38.58 -26.24 25.28
CA GLY A 257 39.85 -26.75 24.75
C GLY A 257 40.83 -27.24 25.82
N GLN A 258 40.38 -27.36 27.08
CA GLN A 258 41.17 -27.83 28.22
C GLN A 258 40.73 -29.22 28.75
N ASP A 259 39.80 -29.89 28.06
CA ASP A 259 39.42 -31.29 28.29
C ASP A 259 39.95 -32.20 27.17
#